data_AF-A0A2T4ZBR9-F1
#
_entry.id   AF-A0A2T4ZBR9-F1
#
_cell.length_a   1.000
_cell.length_b   1.000
_cell.length_c   1.000
_cell.angle_alpha   90.00
_cell.angle_beta   90.00
_cell.angle_gamma   90.00
#
_symmetry.space_group_name_H-M   'P 1'
#
loop_
_entity.id
_entity.type
_entity.pdbx_description
1 polymer ?
#
loop_
_entity_poly.entity_id
_entity_poly.type
_entity_poly.pdbx_seq_one_letter_code
_entity_poly.pdbx_strand_id
1 'polypeptide(L)'
;MLLMLFLIPVVMAVTFHMETGVKETFWEQQLQMELSAFAMDVRDEIRACTDYRLTEDGSLLMDTADGATIRYKLDQHRIIRSVRPPGESRFQGTTILAYNVSQLMFSPDDVGLLLKIRLENGWTEREAQYYFRGRTEGANKG
;
A
#
# COMPACT_ATOMS: atom_id res chain seq x y z
N MET A 1 -14.02 30.98 -45.42
CA MET A 1 -13.00 31.45 -44.45
C MET A 1 -13.47 31.36 -42.99
N LEU A 2 -14.76 31.58 -42.68
CA LEU A 2 -15.31 31.43 -41.30
C LEU A 2 -15.24 30.00 -40.72
N LEU A 3 -15.28 28.97 -41.57
CA LEU A 3 -15.25 27.55 -41.18
C LEU A 3 -13.93 27.11 -40.52
N MET A 4 -12.79 27.72 -40.89
CA MET A 4 -11.49 27.43 -40.25
C MET A 4 -11.41 28.00 -38.82
N LEU A 5 -12.08 29.12 -38.54
CA LEU A 5 -12.05 29.78 -37.23
C LEU A 5 -12.76 28.97 -36.14
N PHE A 6 -13.76 28.16 -36.49
CA PHE A 6 -14.41 27.22 -35.57
C PHE A 6 -13.67 25.88 -35.44
N LEU A 7 -12.86 25.51 -36.43
CA LEU A 7 -12.17 24.22 -36.44
C LEU A 7 -11.06 24.18 -35.38
N ILE A 8 -10.32 25.27 -35.22
CA ILE A 8 -9.23 25.39 -34.24
C ILE A 8 -9.71 25.17 -32.79
N PRO A 9 -10.73 25.88 -32.27
CA PRO A 9 -11.19 25.68 -30.90
C PRO A 9 -11.80 24.29 -30.66
N VAL A 10 -12.46 23.69 -31.66
CA VAL A 10 -13.00 22.33 -31.55
C VAL A 10 -11.87 21.29 -31.47
N VAL A 11 -10.86 21.39 -32.35
CA VAL A 11 -9.70 20.49 -32.32
C VAL A 11 -8.94 20.65 -31.01
N MET A 12 -8.72 21.89 -30.54
CA MET A 12 -8.05 22.16 -29.26
C MET A 12 -8.84 21.59 -28.07
N ALA A 13 -10.16 21.72 -28.06
CA ALA A 13 -11.01 21.14 -27.02
C ALA A 13 -10.93 19.61 -26.99
N VAL A 14 -10.95 18.96 -28.17
CA VAL A 14 -10.82 17.50 -28.28
C VAL A 14 -9.43 17.03 -27.83
N THR A 15 -8.36 17.68 -28.26
CA THR A 15 -6.99 17.31 -27.84
C THR A 15 -6.80 17.48 -26.34
N PHE A 16 -7.36 18.55 -25.76
CA PHE A 16 -7.28 18.79 -24.32
C PHE A 16 -8.03 17.72 -23.54
N HIS A 17 -9.25 17.37 -23.96
CA HIS A 17 -10.03 16.30 -23.32
C HIS A 17 -9.33 14.94 -23.39
N MET A 18 -8.74 14.60 -24.55
CA MET A 18 -7.97 13.37 -24.69
C MET A 18 -6.74 13.37 -23.78
N GLU A 19 -6.00 14.47 -23.70
CA GLU A 19 -4.82 14.57 -22.84
C GLU A 19 -5.17 14.39 -21.37
N THR A 20 -6.26 15.00 -20.88
CA THR A 20 -6.73 14.79 -19.50
C THR A 20 -7.17 13.36 -19.24
N GLY A 21 -7.95 12.74 -20.15
CA GLY A 21 -8.41 11.36 -19.96
C GLY A 21 -7.28 10.34 -19.99
N VAL A 22 -6.26 10.55 -20.84
CA VAL A 22 -5.05 9.71 -20.87
C VAL A 22 -4.26 9.85 -19.59
N LYS A 23 -4.09 11.07 -19.06
CA LYS A 23 -3.40 11.31 -17.78
C LYS A 23 -4.11 10.63 -16.62
N GLU A 24 -5.42 10.80 -16.51
CA GLU A 24 -6.22 10.17 -15.45
C GLU A 24 -6.11 8.64 -15.49
N THR A 25 -6.27 8.04 -16.67
CA THR A 25 -6.11 6.59 -16.85
C THR A 25 -4.71 6.11 -16.47
N PHE A 26 -3.68 6.85 -16.85
CA PHE A 26 -2.29 6.55 -16.48
C PHE A 26 -2.10 6.56 -14.96
N TRP A 27 -2.62 7.60 -14.29
CA TRP A 27 -2.53 7.74 -12.84
C TRP A 27 -3.30 6.63 -12.11
N GLU A 28 -4.48 6.24 -12.60
CA GLU A 28 -5.26 5.13 -12.04
C GLU A 28 -4.50 3.80 -12.15
N GLN A 29 -3.88 3.54 -13.30
CA GLN A 29 -3.07 2.34 -13.52
C GLN A 29 -1.85 2.32 -12.61
N GLN A 30 -1.19 3.46 -12.42
CA GLN A 30 -0.08 3.58 -11.49
C GLN A 30 -0.51 3.23 -10.07
N LEU A 31 -1.60 3.82 -9.55
CA LEU A 31 -2.12 3.50 -8.21
C LEU A 31 -2.50 2.02 -8.08
N GLN A 32 -3.07 1.42 -9.12
CA GLN A 32 -3.41 -0.01 -9.12
C GLN A 32 -2.17 -0.90 -9.01
N MET A 33 -1.12 -0.60 -9.77
CA MET A 33 0.13 -1.37 -9.74
C MET A 33 0.79 -1.28 -8.37
N GLU A 34 0.81 -0.08 -7.79
CA GLU A 34 1.38 0.17 -6.46
C GLU A 34 0.61 -0.59 -5.36
N LEU A 35 -0.73 -0.54 -5.37
CA LEU A 35 -1.56 -1.34 -4.47
C LEU A 35 -1.30 -2.85 -4.62
N SER A 36 -1.19 -3.32 -5.86
CA SER A 36 -1.01 -4.76 -6.14
C SER A 36 0.36 -5.25 -5.68
N ALA A 37 1.42 -4.46 -5.92
CA ALA A 37 2.77 -4.77 -5.45
C ALA A 37 2.83 -4.80 -3.92
N PHE A 38 2.29 -3.77 -3.26
CA PHE A 38 2.22 -3.71 -1.80
C PHE A 38 1.45 -4.90 -1.20
N ALA A 39 0.29 -5.24 -1.77
CA ALA A 39 -0.51 -6.36 -1.29
C ALA A 39 0.22 -7.71 -1.44
N MET A 40 1.03 -7.89 -2.49
CA MET A 40 1.85 -9.09 -2.66
C MET A 40 2.94 -9.19 -1.60
N ASP A 41 3.70 -8.11 -1.38
CA ASP A 41 4.77 -8.06 -0.38
C ASP A 41 4.23 -8.36 1.02
N VAL A 42 3.12 -7.72 1.40
CA VAL A 42 2.47 -7.91 2.70
C VAL A 42 1.94 -9.34 2.86
N ARG A 43 1.31 -9.91 1.83
CA ARG A 43 0.76 -11.27 1.88
C ARG A 43 1.83 -12.30 2.23
N ASP A 44 2.97 -12.21 1.56
CA ASP A 44 4.01 -13.22 1.69
C ASP A 44 4.66 -13.14 3.08
N GLU A 45 4.78 -11.94 3.64
CA GLU A 45 5.25 -11.74 5.02
C GLU A 45 4.24 -12.20 6.07
N ILE A 46 2.96 -11.86 5.93
CA ILE A 46 1.90 -12.28 6.86
C ILE A 46 1.91 -13.80 7.03
N ARG A 47 2.08 -14.54 5.93
CA ARG A 47 2.14 -16.01 5.95
C ARG A 47 3.34 -16.55 6.71
N ALA A 48 4.47 -15.86 6.66
CA ALA A 48 5.71 -16.25 7.32
C ALA A 48 5.77 -15.83 8.80
N CYS A 49 4.81 -15.04 9.27
CA CYS A 49 4.77 -14.54 10.64
C CYS A 49 4.03 -15.48 11.58
N THR A 50 4.42 -15.44 12.85
CA THR A 50 3.86 -16.23 13.94
C THR A 50 2.86 -15.42 14.77
N ASP A 51 3.02 -14.09 14.86
CA ASP A 51 2.12 -13.20 15.59
C ASP A 51 1.99 -11.81 14.93
N TYR A 52 0.87 -11.14 15.19
CA TYR A 52 0.57 -9.78 14.72
C TYR A 52 0.13 -8.90 15.88
N ARG A 53 0.72 -7.71 15.99
CA ARG A 53 0.42 -6.75 17.05
C ARG A 53 0.26 -5.35 16.46
N LEU A 54 -0.68 -4.58 17.00
CA LEU A 54 -0.80 -3.16 16.67
C LEU A 54 -0.17 -2.32 17.76
N THR A 55 0.55 -1.29 17.36
CA THR A 55 0.99 -0.23 18.26
C THR A 55 -0.11 0.80 18.43
N GLU A 56 0.01 1.65 19.45
CA GLU A 56 -0.96 2.73 19.73
C GLU A 56 -1.07 3.74 18.59
N ASP A 57 0.01 3.97 17.84
CA ASP A 57 0.04 4.82 16.64
C ASP A 57 -0.53 4.13 15.38
N GLY A 58 -1.03 2.89 15.49
CA GLY A 58 -1.63 2.16 14.38
C GLY A 58 -0.63 1.46 13.45
N SER A 59 0.65 1.39 13.83
CA SER A 59 1.65 0.60 13.11
C SER A 59 1.43 -0.90 13.35
N LEU A 60 1.60 -1.70 12.30
CA LEU A 60 1.57 -3.16 12.39
C LEU A 60 2.96 -3.69 12.72
N LEU A 61 3.05 -4.51 13.75
CA LEU A 61 4.20 -5.33 14.08
C LEU A 61 3.88 -6.79 13.77
N MET A 62 4.81 -7.48 13.13
CA MET A 62 4.71 -8.91 12.87
C MET A 62 5.97 -9.59 13.35
N ASP A 63 5.81 -10.60 14.22
CA ASP A 63 6.92 -11.39 14.70
C ASP A 63 7.09 -12.62 13.81
N THR A 64 8.34 -12.91 13.44
CA THR A 64 8.69 -14.02 12.55
C THR A 64 9.24 -15.20 13.34
N ALA A 65 9.23 -16.40 12.75
CA ALA A 65 9.69 -17.62 13.41
C ALA A 65 11.18 -17.62 13.79
N ASP A 66 12.00 -16.81 13.10
CA ASP A 66 13.42 -16.59 13.40
C ASP A 66 13.66 -15.56 14.52
N GLY A 67 12.60 -15.01 15.11
CA GLY A 67 12.65 -14.07 16.22
C GLY A 67 12.88 -12.61 15.82
N ALA A 68 12.84 -12.28 14.53
CA ALA A 68 12.79 -10.90 14.09
C ALA A 68 11.37 -10.29 14.28
N THR A 69 11.31 -8.97 14.31
CA THR A 69 10.04 -8.22 14.24
C THR A 69 10.05 -7.33 13.02
N ILE A 70 9.06 -7.45 12.15
CA ILE A 70 8.86 -6.55 11.02
C ILE A 70 7.83 -5.50 11.41
N ARG A 71 8.05 -4.24 11.05
CA ARG A 71 7.14 -3.14 11.30
C ARG A 71 6.74 -2.47 10.00
N TYR A 72 5.43 -2.31 9.83
CA TYR A 72 4.80 -1.49 8.81
C TYR A 72 4.18 -0.26 9.47
N LYS A 73 4.53 0.92 8.98
CA LYS A 73 3.98 2.19 9.47
C LYS A 73 3.63 3.12 8.33
N LEU A 74 2.63 3.97 8.54
CA LEU A 74 2.36 5.12 7.66
C LEU A 74 3.18 6.32 8.16
N ASP A 75 3.99 6.90 7.30
CA ASP A 75 4.84 8.05 7.64
C ASP A 75 4.99 8.98 6.44
N GLN A 76 4.53 10.24 6.59
CA GLN A 76 4.54 11.25 5.53
C GLN A 76 3.96 10.71 4.20
N HIS A 77 2.75 10.14 4.26
CA HIS A 77 2.03 9.58 3.10
C HIS A 77 2.76 8.42 2.41
N ARG A 78 3.62 7.70 3.15
CA ARG A 78 4.35 6.53 2.64
C ARG A 78 4.20 5.36 3.59
N ILE A 79 4.12 4.16 3.03
CA ILE A 79 4.21 2.94 3.81
C ILE A 79 5.67 2.58 3.95
N ILE A 80 6.15 2.61 5.19
CA ILE A 80 7.51 2.28 5.54
C ILE A 80 7.53 0.90 6.19
N ARG A 81 8.39 0.04 5.68
CA ARG A 81 8.78 -1.22 6.29
C ARG A 81 10.15 -1.10 6.94
N SER A 82 10.28 -1.64 8.14
CA SER A 82 11.54 -1.73 8.88
C SER A 82 11.61 -3.04 9.66
N VAL A 83 12.82 -3.55 9.92
CA VAL A 83 13.01 -4.86 10.56
C VAL A 83 13.86 -4.70 11.81
N ARG A 84 13.45 -5.33 12.91
CA ARG A 84 14.26 -5.49 14.11
C ARG A 84 14.76 -6.94 14.14
N PRO A 85 16.05 -7.19 13.89
CA PRO A 85 16.62 -8.54 13.97
C PRO A 85 16.51 -9.13 15.38
N PRO A 86 16.63 -10.46 15.53
CA PRO A 86 16.66 -11.09 16.85
C PRO A 86 17.84 -10.58 17.68
N GLY A 87 17.58 -10.23 18.94
CA GLY A 87 18.58 -9.69 19.87
C GLY A 87 18.84 -8.19 19.75
N GLU A 88 18.28 -7.52 18.74
CA GLU A 88 18.41 -6.08 18.56
C GLU A 88 17.31 -5.30 19.30
N SER A 89 17.64 -4.11 19.79
CA SER A 89 16.67 -3.24 20.49
C SER A 89 15.93 -2.28 19.55
N ARG A 90 16.44 -2.07 18.33
CA ARG A 90 15.95 -1.05 17.40
C ARG A 90 15.62 -1.64 16.04
N PHE A 91 14.65 -1.04 15.37
CA PHE A 91 14.36 -1.30 13.97
C PHE A 91 15.48 -0.72 13.10
N GLN A 92 15.90 -1.50 12.11
CA GLN A 92 16.95 -1.20 11.15
C GLN A 92 16.42 -1.48 9.74
N GLY A 93 17.02 -0.82 8.75
CA GLY A 93 16.56 -0.87 7.37
C GLY A 93 15.22 -0.14 7.19
N THR A 94 15.14 0.69 6.15
CA THR A 94 13.92 1.40 5.78
C THR A 94 13.65 1.12 4.33
N THR A 95 12.54 0.46 4.05
CA THR A 95 12.04 0.25 2.68
C THR A 95 10.72 1.00 2.54
N ILE A 96 10.60 1.81 1.51
CA ILE A 96 9.33 2.44 1.15
C ILE A 96 8.61 1.49 0.20
N LEU A 97 7.41 1.06 0.59
CA LEU A 97 6.62 0.08 -0.18
C LEU A 97 5.54 0.74 -1.03
N ALA A 98 5.02 1.88 -0.60
CA ALA A 98 4.07 2.67 -1.35
C ALA A 98 4.20 4.16 -0.97
N TYR A 99 3.88 5.03 -1.91
CA TYR A 99 3.79 6.48 -1.84
C TYR A 99 2.33 6.92 -1.97
N ASN A 100 2.08 8.20 -1.70
CA ASN A 100 0.76 8.82 -1.88
C ASN A 100 -0.34 8.14 -1.05
N VAL A 101 0.03 7.58 0.10
CA VAL A 101 -0.90 6.84 0.97
C VAL A 101 -1.61 7.83 1.87
N SER A 102 -2.89 8.09 1.61
CA SER A 102 -3.72 8.97 2.43
C SER A 102 -4.27 8.25 3.66
N GLN A 103 -4.47 6.93 3.58
CA GLN A 103 -4.93 6.12 4.70
C GLN A 103 -4.34 4.72 4.67
N LEU A 104 -3.96 4.24 5.85
CA LEU A 104 -3.53 2.86 6.09
C LEU A 104 -4.13 2.38 7.41
N MET A 105 -4.82 1.24 7.39
CA MET A 105 -5.41 0.64 8.59
C MET A 105 -5.17 -0.86 8.58
N PHE A 106 -4.75 -1.35 9.73
CA PHE A 106 -4.56 -2.76 10.00
C PHE A 106 -5.56 -3.19 11.07
N SER A 107 -6.16 -4.37 10.92
CA SER A 107 -7.05 -4.95 11.93
C SER A 107 -6.77 -6.46 12.00
N PRO A 108 -5.83 -6.88 12.86
CA PRO A 108 -5.56 -8.29 13.08
C PRO A 108 -6.73 -8.96 13.82
N ASP A 109 -6.99 -10.21 13.49
CA ASP A 109 -7.88 -11.12 14.21
C ASP A 109 -7.15 -12.44 14.50
N ASP A 110 -7.83 -13.41 15.11
CA ASP A 110 -7.24 -14.70 15.51
C ASP A 110 -6.74 -15.55 14.33
N VAL A 111 -7.23 -15.30 13.11
CA VAL A 111 -7.01 -16.13 11.91
C VAL A 111 -6.12 -15.43 10.88
N GLY A 112 -6.02 -14.10 10.93
CA GLY A 112 -5.37 -13.31 9.90
C GLY A 112 -5.38 -11.82 10.19
N LEU A 113 -5.29 -11.06 9.09
CA LEU A 113 -5.16 -9.62 9.11
C LEU A 113 -5.97 -8.97 8.01
N LEU A 114 -6.86 -8.06 8.41
CA LEU A 114 -7.51 -7.14 7.49
C LEU A 114 -6.63 -5.90 7.30
N LEU A 115 -6.35 -5.59 6.04
CA LEU A 115 -5.65 -4.40 5.59
C LEU A 115 -6.63 -3.52 4.80
N LYS A 116 -6.72 -2.25 5.15
CA LYS A 116 -7.37 -1.22 4.33
C LYS A 116 -6.34 -0.16 3.97
N ILE A 117 -6.31 0.21 2.70
CA ILE A 117 -5.36 1.19 2.18
C ILE A 117 -6.06 2.11 1.18
N ARG A 118 -5.78 3.40 1.27
CA ARG A 118 -6.19 4.41 0.29
C ARG A 118 -4.96 5.16 -0.21
N LEU A 119 -4.85 5.24 -1.54
CA LEU A 119 -3.84 6.03 -2.24
C LEU A 119 -4.50 7.22 -2.96
N GLU A 120 -3.79 8.35 -3.03
CA GLU A 120 -4.28 9.57 -3.68
C GLU A 120 -3.11 10.40 -4.23
N ASN A 121 -3.13 10.70 -5.54
CA ASN A 121 -2.06 11.47 -6.21
C ASN A 121 -2.52 12.83 -6.75
N GLY A 122 -3.58 13.40 -6.19
CA GLY A 122 -4.15 14.70 -6.57
C GLY A 122 -4.99 14.70 -7.86
N TRP A 123 -4.88 13.65 -8.67
CA TRP A 123 -5.69 13.46 -9.88
C TRP A 123 -6.78 12.41 -9.67
N THR A 124 -6.45 11.34 -8.97
CA THR A 124 -7.35 10.22 -8.69
C THR A 124 -7.06 9.66 -7.31
N GLU A 125 -8.06 8.98 -6.74
CA GLU A 125 -7.96 8.23 -5.51
C GLU A 125 -8.30 6.76 -5.75
N ARG A 126 -7.69 5.88 -4.96
CA ARG A 126 -7.98 4.45 -5.02
C ARG A 126 -7.93 3.83 -3.64
N GLU A 127 -8.98 3.12 -3.29
CA GLU A 127 -9.07 2.35 -2.05
C GLU A 127 -9.08 0.85 -2.35
N ALA A 128 -8.39 0.09 -1.51
CA ALA A 128 -8.46 -1.35 -1.53
C ALA A 128 -8.50 -1.91 -0.11
N GLN A 129 -9.18 -3.05 0.01
CA GLN A 129 -9.26 -3.83 1.24
C GLN A 129 -8.84 -5.26 0.93
N TYR A 130 -7.89 -5.77 1.71
CA TYR A 130 -7.36 -7.12 1.60
C TYR A 130 -7.51 -7.84 2.93
N TYR A 131 -7.94 -9.10 2.89
CA TYR A 131 -7.92 -9.97 4.05
C TYR A 131 -6.95 -11.11 3.79
N PHE A 132 -5.89 -11.17 4.60
CA PHE A 132 -4.87 -12.20 4.50
C PHE A 132 -5.07 -13.21 5.61
N ARG A 133 -5.35 -14.46 5.23
CA ARG A 133 -5.41 -15.59 6.18
C ARG A 133 -4.05 -16.24 6.33
N GLY A 134 -3.79 -16.71 7.53
CA GLY A 134 -2.70 -17.63 7.82
C GLY A 134 -1.65 -16.99 8.72
N ARG A 135 -1.50 -17.57 9.90
CA ARG A 135 -0.30 -17.53 10.74
C ARG A 135 0.46 -18.82 10.46
N THR A 136 1.79 -18.78 10.44
CA THR A 136 2.52 -20.05 10.61
C THR A 136 2.19 -20.53 12.02
N GLU A 137 1.49 -21.66 12.16
CA GLU A 137 1.25 -22.25 13.47
C GLU A 137 2.60 -22.35 14.18
N GLY A 138 2.75 -21.61 15.28
CA GLY A 138 3.97 -21.63 16.06
C GLY A 138 4.29 -23.07 16.42
N ALA A 139 5.44 -23.55 15.94
CA ALA A 139 6.12 -24.68 16.51
C ALA A 139 6.11 -24.55 18.04
N ASN A 140 5.58 -25.57 18.70
CA ASN A 140 5.45 -25.76 20.15
C ASN A 140 4.26 -25.10 20.90
N LYS A 141 3.13 -25.83 20.89
CA LYS A 141 2.54 -26.30 22.16
C LYS A 141 2.67 -27.83 22.24
N GLY A 142 3.79 -28.28 22.81
CA GLY A 142 4.14 -29.68 23.06
C GLY A 142 5.42 -29.77 23.88
#